data_AF-A0A3Q8UPZ0-F1
#
_entry.id   AF-A0A3Q8UPZ0-F1
#
_cell.length_a   1.000
_cell.length_b   1.000
_cell.length_c   1.000
_cell.angle_alpha   90.00
_cell.angle_beta   90.00
_cell.angle_gamma   90.00
#
_symmetry.space_group_name_H-M   'P 1'
#
loop_
_entity.id
_entity.type
_entity.pdbx_description
1 polymer ?
#
loop_
_entity_poly.entity_id
_entity_poly.type
_entity_poly.pdbx_seq_one_letter_code
_entity_poly.pdbx_strand_id
1 'polypeptide(L)' 'MSKLTWVKSSYSSSEGGDCIEVAPTPHTVHVRDSKDPEGPILRFTPDAWTRFVALVVATDQEPRTR' A
#
# COMPACT_ATOMS: atom_id res chain seq x y z
N MET A 1 20.45 -10.58 -4.30
CA MET A 1 19.01 -10.24 -4.23
C MET A 1 18.85 -9.27 -3.08
N SER A 2 18.54 -8.00 -3.32
CA SER A 2 18.24 -7.06 -2.25
C SER A 2 16.96 -7.53 -1.56
N LYS A 3 17.04 -7.73 -0.23
CA LYS A 3 15.91 -8.18 0.58
C LYS A 3 14.92 -7.01 0.71
N LEU A 4 13.67 -7.22 0.27
CA LEU A 4 12.61 -6.24 0.48
C LEU A 4 12.23 -6.22 1.97
N THR A 5 12.15 -5.01 2.53
CA THR A 5 11.66 -4.79 3.91
C THR A 5 10.18 -4.42 3.83
N TRP A 6 9.31 -5.37 4.18
CA TRP A 6 7.87 -5.20 4.14
C TRP A 6 7.35 -4.53 5.42
N VAL A 7 6.47 -3.55 5.24
CA VAL A 7 5.74 -2.86 6.31
C VAL A 7 4.26 -3.14 6.12
N LYS A 8 3.63 -3.71 7.14
CA LYS A 8 2.20 -4.03 7.17
C LYS A 8 1.39 -2.80 7.59
N SER A 9 0.25 -2.55 6.95
CA SER A 9 -0.65 -1.46 7.33
C SER A 9 -1.25 -1.68 8.71
N SER A 10 -1.36 -0.62 9.53
CA SER A 10 -2.01 -0.66 10.85
C SER A 10 -3.52 -0.93 10.80
N TYR A 11 -4.15 -0.76 9.63
CA TYR A 11 -5.56 -1.13 9.40
C TYR A 11 -5.75 -2.63 9.11
N SER A 12 -4.65 -3.40 9.08
CA SER A 12 -4.67 -4.85 8.92
C SER A 12 -4.99 -5.52 10.27
N SER A 13 -6.27 -5.70 10.59
CA SER A 13 -6.70 -6.49 11.75
C SER A 13 -6.97 -7.95 11.36
N SER A 14 -6.88 -8.87 12.33
CA SER A 14 -7.23 -10.29 12.14
C SER A 14 -8.72 -10.50 11.84
N GLU A 15 -9.56 -9.52 12.17
CA GLU A 15 -11.02 -9.53 12.05
C GLU A 15 -11.53 -9.07 10.68
N GLY A 16 -10.79 -9.34 9.60
CA GLY A 16 -11.30 -9.20 8.23
C GLY A 16 -11.02 -7.86 7.52
N GLY A 17 -10.10 -7.03 8.00
CA GLY A 17 -9.64 -5.84 7.26
C GLY A 17 -8.89 -6.18 5.96
N ASP A 18 -8.75 -5.18 5.08
CA ASP A 18 -7.88 -5.24 3.90
C ASP A 18 -6.41 -5.22 4.34
N CYS A 19 -5.76 -6.39 4.34
CA CYS A 19 -4.41 -6.55 4.87
C CYS A 19 -3.37 -6.31 3.77
N ILE A 20 -2.85 -5.10 3.66
CA ILE A 20 -1.82 -4.71 2.69
C ILE A 20 -0.44 -4.54 3.31
N GLU A 21 0.59 -4.96 2.57
CA GLU A 21 2.00 -4.77 2.89
C GLU A 21 2.71 -3.97 1.79
N VAL A 22 3.57 -3.04 2.19
CA VAL A 22 4.37 -2.21 1.28
C VAL A 22 5.86 -2.36 1.55
N ALA A 23 6.67 -2.41 0.49
CA ALA A 23 8.13 -2.39 0.58
C ALA A 23 8.71 -1.33 -0.38
N PRO A 24 8.99 -0.12 0.11
CA PRO A 24 9.64 0.91 -0.69
C PRO A 24 11.12 0.57 -0.93
N THR A 25 11.58 0.80 -2.15
CA THR A 25 12.99 0.76 -2.56
C THR A 25 13.34 2.06 -3.29
N PRO A 26 14.62 2.36 -3.57
CA PRO A 26 15.00 3.61 -4.25
C PRO A 26 14.30 3.87 -5.59
N HIS A 27 13.87 2.81 -6.30
CA HIS A 27 13.31 2.93 -7.65
C HIS A 27 11.91 2.33 -7.81
N THR A 28 11.40 1.63 -6.80
CA THR A 28 10.13 0.93 -6.91
C THR A 28 9.45 0.83 -5.55
N VAL A 29 8.14 1.08 -5.51
CA VAL A 29 7.28 0.75 -4.38
C VAL A 29 6.57 -0.55 -4.69
N HIS A 30 6.79 -1.54 -3.85
CA HIS A 30 6.16 -2.85 -3.96
C HIS A 30 4.95 -2.90 -3.04
N VAL A 31 3.83 -3.44 -3.53
CA VAL A 31 2.60 -3.64 -2.75
C VAL A 31 2.12 -5.06 -2.95
N ARG A 32 1.75 -5.73 -1.87
CA ARG A 32 1.16 -7.07 -1.92
C ARG A 32 0.04 -7.23 -0.91
N ASP A 33 -0.77 -8.25 -1.14
CA ASP A 33 -1.71 -8.75 -0.16
C ASP A 33 -0.95 -9.53 0.94
N SER A 34 -1.24 -9.22 2.21
CA SER A 34 -0.55 -9.86 3.34
C SER A 34 -1.06 -11.28 3.60
N LYS A 35 -2.27 -11.61 3.14
CA LYS A 35 -2.90 -12.93 3.27
C LYS A 35 -2.39 -13.88 2.18
N ASP A 36 -1.86 -13.35 1.08
CA ASP A 36 -1.18 -14.11 0.02
C ASP A 36 0.25 -13.57 -0.27
N PRO A 37 1.25 -13.86 0.60
CA PRO A 37 2.61 -13.34 0.44
C PRO A 37 3.37 -13.85 -0.79
N GLU A 38 2.94 -14.98 -1.36
CA GLU A 38 3.49 -15.60 -2.57
C GLU A 38 2.73 -15.21 -3.84
N GLY A 39 1.61 -14.49 -3.69
CA GLY A 39 0.81 -13.97 -4.77
C GLY A 39 1.45 -12.81 -5.55
N PRO A 40 0.71 -12.20 -6.47
CA PRO A 40 1.20 -11.11 -7.30
C PRO A 40 1.64 -9.88 -6.49
N ILE A 41 2.79 -9.31 -6.87
CA ILE A 41 3.31 -8.06 -6.30
C ILE A 41 3.10 -6.92 -7.29
N LEU A 42 2.31 -5.93 -6.91
CA LEU A 42 2.17 -4.68 -7.66
C LEU A 42 3.43 -3.84 -7.48
N ARG A 43 3.87 -3.18 -8.55
CA ARG A 43 5.11 -2.39 -8.58
C ARG A 43 4.83 -1.02 -9.18
N PHE A 44 5.18 0.01 -8.44
CA PHE A 44 5.01 1.40 -8.84
C PHE A 44 6.36 2.10 -8.90
N THR A 45 6.53 3.06 -9.79
CA THR A 45 7.59 4.07 -9.62
C THR A 45 7.25 4.94 -8.40
N PRO A 46 8.25 5.56 -7.74
CA PRO A 46 7.98 6.46 -6.60
C PRO A 46 7.00 7.59 -6.95
N ASP A 47 7.13 8.19 -8.14
CA ASP A 47 6.23 9.27 -8.60
C ASP A 47 4.78 8.78 -8.78
N ALA A 48 4.60 7.61 -9.39
CA ALA A 48 3.28 7.01 -9.58
C ALA A 48 2.63 6.67 -8.22
N TRP A 49 3.41 6.16 -7.27
CA TRP A 49 2.92 5.88 -5.92
C TRP A 49 2.46 7.15 -5.20
N THR A 50 3.26 8.22 -5.23
CA THR A 50 2.90 9.50 -4.62
C THR A 50 1.61 10.07 -5.21
N ARG A 51 1.45 10.03 -6.54
CA ARG A 51 0.22 10.48 -7.21
C ARG A 51 -0.98 9.62 -6.84
N PHE A 52 -0.81 8.31 -6.81
CA PHE A 52 -1.87 7.38 -6.40
C PHE A 52 -2.37 7.70 -4.99
N VAL A 53 -1.46 7.84 -4.01
CA VAL A 53 -1.83 8.17 -2.62
C VAL A 53 -2.53 9.53 -2.55
N ALA A 54 -2.01 10.54 -3.26
CA ALA A 54 -2.63 11.87 -3.28
C ALA A 54 -4.07 11.83 -3.83
N LEU A 55 -4.30 11.05 -4.90
CA LEU A 55 -5.64 10.84 -5.45
C LEU A 55 -6.57 10.17 -4.44
N VAL A 56 -6.13 9.07 -3.82
CA VAL A 56 -6.93 8.34 -2.83
C VAL A 56 -7.31 9.23 -1.65
N VAL A 57 -6.35 9.99 -1.11
CA VAL A 57 -6.61 10.94 -0.01
C VAL A 57 -7.61 12.02 -0.43
N ALA A 58 -7.50 12.55 -1.64
CA ALA A 58 -8.45 13.54 -2.14
C ALA A 58 -9.86 12.96 -2.31
N THR A 59 -9.99 11.68 -2.70
CA THR A 59 -11.29 11.00 -2.88
C THR A 59 -11.90 10.50 -1.57
N ASP A 60 -11.08 10.22 -0.55
CA ASP A 60 -11.55 9.80 0.78
C ASP A 60 -12.15 10.96 1.59
N GLN A 61 -11.92 12.21 1.17
CA GLN A 61 -12.65 13.36 1.71
C GLN A 61 -14.09 13.42 1.16
N GLU A 62 -14.99 12.59 1.69
CA GLU A 62 -16.39 12.99 1.75
C GLU A 62 -16.49 14.35 2.48
N PRO A 63 -17.41 15.25 2.11
CA PRO A 63 -17.61 16.48 2.86
C PRO A 63 -18.03 16.09 4.28
N ARG A 64 -17.07 16.14 5.22
CA ARG A 64 -17.30 16.04 6.65
C ARG A 64 -18.25 17.17 7.02
N THR A 65 -19.53 16.87 6.96
CA THR A 65 -20.60 17.79 7.36
C THR A 65 -20.44 17.99 8.86
N ARG A 66 -20.33 19.27 9.22
CA ARG A 66 -20.26 19.80 10.58
C ARG A 66 -21.42 19.32 11.45
#